data_AF-A0A3D3WHW1-F1
#
_entry.id   AF-A0A3D3WHW1-F1
#
_cell.length_a   1.000
_cell.length_b   1.000
_cell.length_c   1.000
_cell.angle_alpha   90.00
_cell.angle_beta   90.00
_cell.angle_gamma   90.00
#
_symmetry.space_group_name_H-M   'P 1'
#
loop_
_entity.id
_entity.type
_entity.pdbx_description
1 polymer ?
#
loop_
_entity_poly.entity_id
_entity_poly.type
_entity_poly.pdbx_seq_one_letter_code
_entity_poly.pdbx_strand_id
1 'polypeptide(L)' 'MSDNYDEGKAAYDARDYETAFTILKPLAEQGHAEAQYNLGIMYEFGQGIEQDSKEAAKWFYMAAEQGFVK' A
#
# COMPACT_ATOMS: atom_id res chain seq x y z
N MET A 1 -19.22 -1.21 -5.79
CA MET A 1 -17.98 -1.88 -6.18
C MET A 1 -17.26 -2.20 -4.90
N SER A 2 -17.10 -3.47 -4.55
CA SER A 2 -16.09 -3.85 -3.56
C SER A 2 -14.75 -3.69 -4.26
N ASP A 3 -14.10 -2.56 -4.02
CA ASP A 3 -12.85 -2.21 -4.68
C ASP A 3 -11.81 -3.29 -4.39
N ASN A 4 -10.96 -3.59 -5.38
CA ASN A 4 -9.91 -4.64 -5.35
C ASN A 4 -8.99 -4.56 -4.11
N TYR A 5 -9.08 -3.49 -3.32
CA TYR A 5 -8.38 -3.29 -2.07
C TYR A 5 -8.54 -4.42 -1.05
N ASP A 6 -9.76 -4.97 -0.87
CA ASP A 6 -9.99 -6.05 0.12
C ASP A 6 -9.16 -7.31 -0.22
N GLU A 7 -9.01 -7.63 -1.50
CA GLU A 7 -8.17 -8.72 -1.98
C GLU A 7 -6.68 -8.41 -1.75
N GLY A 8 -6.25 -7.19 -2.08
CA GLY A 8 -4.87 -6.75 -1.82
C GLY A 8 -4.51 -6.77 -0.34
N LYS A 9 -5.43 -6.36 0.54
CA LYS A 9 -5.26 -6.42 1.99
C LYS A 9 -5.26 -7.87 2.50
N ALA A 10 -6.16 -8.71 2.01
CA ALA A 10 -6.18 -10.13 2.37
C ALA A 10 -4.89 -10.84 1.95
N ALA A 11 -4.36 -10.56 0.75
CA ALA A 11 -3.07 -11.05 0.30
C ALA A 11 -1.93 -10.59 1.21
N TYR A 12 -1.93 -9.31 1.60
CA TYR A 12 -0.95 -8.76 2.54
C TYR A 12 -1.00 -9.48 3.91
N ASP A 13 -2.21 -9.67 4.47
CA ASP A 13 -2.42 -10.37 5.74
C ASP A 13 -2.00 -11.86 5.65
N ALA A 14 -2.15 -12.47 4.47
CA ALA A 14 -1.68 -13.82 4.17
C ALA A 14 -0.17 -13.92 3.90
N ARG A 15 0.56 -12.79 3.95
CA ARG A 15 1.98 -12.66 3.57
C ARG A 15 2.28 -12.99 2.11
N ASP A 16 1.26 -12.97 1.25
CA ASP A 16 1.42 -12.99 -0.19
C ASP A 16 1.70 -11.56 -0.68
N TYR A 17 2.93 -11.13 -0.45
CA TYR A 17 3.34 -9.75 -0.73
C TYR A 17 3.44 -9.45 -2.23
N GLU A 18 3.63 -10.46 -3.07
CA GLU A 18 3.67 -10.28 -4.53
C GLU A 18 2.27 -9.91 -5.06
N THR A 19 1.25 -10.67 -4.65
CA THR A 19 -0.14 -10.37 -4.99
C THR A 19 -0.59 -9.06 -4.35
N ALA A 20 -0.25 -8.84 -3.07
CA ALA A 20 -0.55 -7.58 -2.39
C ALA A 20 0.05 -6.37 -3.13
N PHE A 21 1.31 -6.43 -3.54
CA PHE A 21 1.95 -5.34 -4.28
C PHE A 21 1.24 -5.05 -5.61
N THR A 22 0.94 -6.12 -6.36
CA THR A 22 0.30 -6.03 -7.67
C THR A 22 -1.08 -5.37 -7.60
N ILE A 23 -1.81 -5.59 -6.49
CA ILE A 23 -3.13 -5.00 -6.28
C ILE A 23 -3.03 -3.59 -5.67
N LEU A 24 -2.20 -3.40 -4.65
CA LEU A 24 -2.11 -2.15 -3.90
C LEU A 24 -1.46 -1.03 -4.72
N LYS A 25 -0.46 -1.34 -5.55
CA LYS A 25 0.24 -0.34 -6.38
C LYS A 25 -0.70 0.48 -7.28
N PRO A 26 -1.52 -0.11 -8.15
CA PRO A 26 -2.42 0.66 -9.00
C PRO A 26 -3.50 1.42 -8.21
N LEU A 27 -3.98 0.86 -7.08
CA LEU A 27 -4.94 1.55 -6.22
C LEU A 27 -4.32 2.78 -5.54
N ALA A 28 -3.09 2.65 -5.07
CA ALA A 28 -2.34 3.76 -4.47
C ALA A 28 -2.08 4.87 -5.49
N GLU A 29 -1.74 4.51 -6.74
CA GLU A 29 -1.58 5.43 -7.87
C GLU A 29 -2.88 6.13 -8.28
N GLN A 30 -4.03 5.46 -8.10
CA GLN A 30 -5.36 6.06 -8.31
C GLN A 30 -5.82 6.96 -7.15
N GLY A 31 -5.01 7.12 -6.10
CA GLY A 31 -5.33 7.97 -4.97
C GLY A 31 -6.03 7.26 -3.81
N HIS A 32 -6.15 5.94 -3.81
CA HIS A 32 -6.80 5.23 -2.70
C HIS A 32 -5.95 5.32 -1.42
N ALA A 33 -6.36 6.17 -0.45
CA ALA A 33 -5.53 6.54 0.69
C ALA A 33 -5.09 5.33 1.55
N GLU A 34 -5.96 4.34 1.76
CA GLU A 34 -5.59 3.12 2.50
C GLU A 34 -4.59 2.24 1.73
N ALA A 35 -4.65 2.27 0.40
CA ALA A 35 -3.71 1.53 -0.45
C ALA A 35 -2.35 2.23 -0.46
N GLN A 36 -2.33 3.56 -0.49
CA GLN A 36 -1.12 4.35 -0.31
C GLN A 36 -0.46 4.05 1.03
N TYR A 37 -1.22 4.00 2.13
CA TYR A 37 -0.67 3.62 3.43
C TYR A 37 -0.06 2.20 3.41
N ASN A 38 -0.80 1.21 2.92
CA ASN A 38 -0.28 -0.17 2.89
C ASN A 38 0.94 -0.32 1.98
N LEU A 39 0.96 0.35 0.83
CA LEU A 39 2.12 0.37 -0.06
C LEU A 39 3.33 1.03 0.62
N GLY A 40 3.09 2.09 1.40
CA GLY A 40 4.13 2.70 2.24
C GLY A 40 4.73 1.73 3.24
N ILE A 41 3.89 0.92 3.91
CA ILE A 41 4.35 -0.15 4.82
C ILE A 41 5.20 -1.19 4.07
N MET A 42 4.81 -1.58 2.86
CA MET A 42 5.58 -2.55 2.07
C MET A 42 6.98 -2.04 1.73
N TYR A 43 7.10 -0.76 1.34
CA TYR A 43 8.40 -0.14 1.09
C TYR A 43 9.21 0.06 2.38
N GLU A 44 8.58 0.38 3.51
CA GLU A 44 9.28 0.61 4.77
C GLU A 44 9.93 -0.68 5.32
N PHE A 45 9.29 -1.83 5.12
CA PHE A 45 9.77 -3.12 5.63
C PHE A 45 10.34 -4.05 4.55
N GLY A 46 10.35 -3.64 3.28
CA GLY A 46 10.80 -4.48 2.17
C GLY A 46 9.96 -5.76 2.00
N GLN A 47 8.64 -5.66 2.14
CA GLN A 47 7.74 -6.81 2.05
C GLN A 47 7.37 -7.11 0.59
N GLY A 48 8.00 -8.13 0.03
CA GLY A 48 7.80 -8.52 -1.37
C GLY A 48 8.45 -7.58 -2.39
N ILE A 49 9.10 -6.52 -1.92
CA ILE A 49 9.82 -5.51 -2.72
C ILE A 49 11.08 -5.07 -1.97
N GLU A 50 11.97 -4.35 -2.66
CA GLU A 50 13.13 -3.74 -2.01
C GLU A 50 12.69 -2.68 -1.01
N GLN A 51 13.34 -2.66 0.16
CA GLN A 51 13.07 -1.67 1.18
C GLN A 51 13.51 -0.28 0.70
N ASP A 52 12.62 0.70 0.77
CA ASP A 52 12.90 2.09 0.45
C ASP A 52 12.08 3.03 1.35
N SER A 53 12.69 3.49 2.44
CA SER A 53 12.05 4.42 3.37
C SER A 53 11.71 5.79 2.75
N LYS A 54 12.41 6.20 1.68
CA LYS A 54 12.06 7.47 0.99
C LYS A 54 10.77 7.29 0.21
N GLU A 55 10.63 6.17 -0.49
CA GLU A 55 9.42 5.84 -1.21
C GLU A 55 8.26 5.62 -0.24
N ALA A 56 8.49 4.91 0.87
CA ALA A 56 7.51 4.75 1.95
C ALA A 56 6.97 6.09 2.46
N ALA A 57 7.86 7.04 2.77
CA ALA A 57 7.48 8.37 3.25
C ALA A 57 6.60 9.14 2.24
N LYS A 58 6.85 9.01 0.93
CA LYS A 58 5.98 9.61 -0.10
C LYS A 58 4.57 9.03 -0.05
N TRP A 59 4.46 7.71 0.02
CA TRP A 59 3.16 7.04 0.07
C TRP A 59 2.38 7.38 1.34
N PHE A 60 3.05 7.42 2.50
CA PHE A 60 2.43 7.88 3.74
C PHE A 60 1.98 9.33 3.68
N TYR A 61 2.79 10.21 3.08
CA TYR A 61 2.44 11.61 2.92
C TYR A 61 1.17 11.77 2.07
N MET A 62 1.09 11.09 0.93
CA MET A 62 -0.12 11.13 0.07
C MET A 62 -1.36 10.59 0.79
N ALA A 63 -1.23 9.55 1.61
CA ALA A 63 -2.34 9.06 2.42
C ALA A 63 -2.78 10.11 3.45
N ALA A 64 -1.82 10.73 4.15
CA ALA A 64 -2.07 11.75 5.16
C ALA A 64 -2.70 13.03 4.57
N GLU A 65 -2.32 13.44 3.36
CA GLU A 65 -2.95 14.58 2.66
C GLU A 65 -4.47 14.37 2.43
N GLN A 66 -4.91 13.11 2.37
CA GLN A 66 -6.32 12.74 2.24
C GLN A 66 -7.02 12.55 3.59
N GLY A 67 -6.35 12.89 4.69
CA GLY A 67 -6.85 12.68 6.04
C GLY A 67 -6.81 11.22 6.50
N PHE A 68 -6.11 10.35 5.76
CA PHE A 68 -5.90 8.98 6.22
C PHE A 68 -4.81 8.95 7.28
N VAL A 69 -5.24 8.78 8.52
CA VAL A 69 -4.40 8.65 9.72
C VAL A 69 -4.78 7.34 10.38
N LYS A 70 -3.80 6.47 10.63
CA LYS A 70 -3.99 5.13 11.18
C LYS A 70 -3.49 5.06 12.62
#